data_AF-A0A1B8XXK5-F1
#
_entry.id   AF-A0A1B8XXK5-F1
#
_cell.length_a   1.000
_cell.length_b   1.000
_cell.length_c   1.000
_cell.angle_alpha   90.00
_cell.angle_beta   90.00
_cell.angle_gamma   90.00
#
_symmetry.space_group_name_H-M   'P 1'
#
loop_
_entity.id
_entity.type
_entity.pdbx_description
1 polymer ?
#
loop_
_entity_poly.entity_id
_entity_poly.type
_entity_poly.pdbx_seq_one_letter_code
_entity_poly.pdbx_strand_id
1 'polypeptide(L)' 'HGSPRLSSTQTLSVSLLDVNDEAPSFEKPQYDAQVQENQPVGTTVLRVVALDRDL' A
#
# COMPACT_ATOMS: atom_id res chain seq x y z
N HIS A 1 3.32 -55.88 9.58
CA HIS A 1 2.70 -55.14 8.46
C HIS A 1 1.25 -54.87 8.82
N GLY A 2 0.89 -53.61 9.08
CA GLY A 2 -0.47 -53.23 9.48
C GLY A 2 -1.41 -53.21 8.27
N SER A 3 -2.51 -53.95 8.39
CA SER A 3 -3.60 -54.08 7.42
C SER A 3 -4.90 -53.76 8.17
N PRO A 4 -5.68 -52.73 7.84
CA PRO A 4 -5.59 -51.82 6.68
C PRO A 4 -4.65 -50.63 6.88
N ARG A 5 -4.34 -49.93 5.79
CA ARG A 5 -3.53 -48.69 5.78
C ARG A 5 -4.31 -47.59 6.50
N LEU A 6 -3.79 -47.06 7.60
CA LEU A 6 -4.33 -45.87 8.23
C LEU A 6 -3.74 -44.65 7.54
N SER A 7 -4.58 -43.90 6.82
CA SER A 7 -4.23 -42.60 6.25
C SER A 7 -5.03 -41.52 6.97
N SER A 8 -4.35 -40.47 7.44
CA SER A 8 -4.98 -39.29 8.02
C SER A 8 -4.61 -38.08 7.17
N THR A 9 -5.61 -37.31 6.77
CA THR A 9 -5.44 -36.06 6.01
C THR A 9 -5.94 -34.92 6.89
N GLN A 10 -5.13 -33.87 7.00
CA GLN A 10 -5.51 -32.67 7.75
C GLN A 10 -5.44 -31.46 6.82
N THR A 11 -6.50 -30.65 6.82
CA THR A 11 -6.56 -29.40 6.06
C THR A 11 -5.84 -28.32 6.83
N LEU A 12 -4.77 -27.77 6.25
CA LEU A 12 -4.10 -26.58 6.75
C LEU A 12 -4.71 -25.35 6.07
N SER A 13 -5.25 -24.43 6.86
CA SER A 13 -5.69 -23.12 6.35
C SER A 13 -4.56 -22.13 6.56
N VAL A 14 -4.02 -21.61 5.46
CA VAL A 14 -2.99 -20.56 5.47
C VAL A 14 -3.68 -19.26 5.10
N SER A 15 -3.74 -18.32 6.05
CA SER A 15 -4.19 -16.95 5.81
C SER A 15 -2.95 -16.08 5.62
N LEU A 16 -2.82 -15.49 4.44
CA LEU A 16 -1.88 -14.39 4.24
C LEU A 16 -2.50 -13.17 4.91
N LEU A 17 -1.82 -12.64 5.93
CA LEU A 17 -2.13 -11.33 6.47
C LEU A 17 -1.47 -10.33 5.54
N ASP A 18 -2.27 -9.46 4.94
CA ASP A 18 -1.76 -8.32 4.21
C ASP A 18 -1.06 -7.41 5.21
N VAL A 19 0.27 -7.43 5.16
CA VAL A 19 1.10 -6.47 5.88
C VAL A 19 1.31 -5.36 4.87
N ASN A 20 0.98 -4.11 5.24
CA ASN A 20 1.24 -2.93 4.39
C ASN A 20 2.75 -2.81 4.21
N ASP A 21 3.24 -3.48 3.17
CA ASP A 21 4.64 -3.64 2.81
C ASP A 21 5.01 -2.63 1.69
N GLU A 22 4.03 -2.00 1.02
CA GLU A 22 4.26 -0.94 0.03
C GLU A 22 3.74 0.41 0.54
N ALA A 23 4.64 1.18 1.14
CA ALA A 23 4.33 2.56 1.53
C ALA A 23 3.86 3.41 0.32
N PRO A 24 2.91 4.35 0.54
CA PRO A 24 2.40 5.20 -0.53
C PRO A 24 3.52 6.00 -1.20
N SER A 25 3.53 6.00 -2.53
CA SER A 25 4.53 6.68 -3.34
C SER A 25 3.95 7.90 -4.05
N PHE A 26 4.70 9.00 -4.08
CA PHE A 26 4.30 10.18 -4.84
C PHE A 26 4.42 9.91 -6.35
N GLU A 27 3.49 10.46 -7.14
CA GLU A 27 3.49 10.28 -8.60
C GLU A 27 4.73 10.87 -9.28
N LYS A 28 5.34 11.90 -8.68
CA LYS A 28 6.53 12.57 -9.21
C LYS A 28 7.66 12.55 -8.18
N PRO A 29 8.92 12.45 -8.63
CA PRO A 29 10.08 12.51 -7.75
C PRO A 29 10.33 13.93 -7.18
N GLN A 30 9.81 14.96 -7.84
CA GLN A 30 9.91 16.35 -7.41
C GLN A 30 8.69 17.14 -7.87
N TYR A 31 8.26 18.09 -7.04
CA TYR A 31 7.21 19.06 -7.36
C TYR A 31 7.72 20.47 -7.07
N ASP A 32 7.74 21.29 -8.12
CA ASP A 32 8.08 22.71 -8.02
C ASP A 32 6.82 23.56 -8.21
N ALA A 33 6.69 24.63 -7.43
CA ALA A 33 5.61 25.59 -7.55
C ALA A 33 6.15 27.00 -7.38
N GLN A 34 5.58 27.95 -8.13
CA GLN A 34 5.88 29.37 -8.01
C GLN A 34 4.62 30.11 -7.59
N VAL A 35 4.77 31.01 -6.62
CA VAL A 35 3.68 31.82 -6.07
C VAL A 35 4.10 33.28 -6.09
N GLN A 36 3.17 34.17 -6.45
CA GLN A 36 3.41 35.61 -6.43
C GLN A 36 3.39 36.13 -4.98
N GLU A 37 4.14 37.19 -4.70
CA GLU A 37 4.27 37.75 -3.35
C GLU A 37 2.94 38.30 -2.78
N ASN A 38 2.05 38.77 -3.66
CA ASN A 38 0.80 39.45 -3.27
C ASN A 38 -0.41 38.50 -3.22
N GLN A 39 -0.20 37.21 -2.94
CA GLN A 39 -1.31 36.26 -2.84
C GLN A 39 -2.02 36.36 -1.48
N PRO A 40 -3.37 36.29 -1.47
CA PRO A 40 -4.13 36.35 -0.23
C PRO A 40 -3.92 35.13 0.66
N VAL A 41 -4.24 35.28 1.94
CA VAL A 41 -4.21 34.18 2.91
C VAL A 41 -5.18 33.09 2.47
N GLY A 42 -4.69 31.85 2.42
CA GLY A 42 -5.46 30.67 2.00
C GLY A 42 -5.26 30.26 0.53
N THR A 43 -4.42 30.97 -0.24
CA THR A 43 -4.06 30.53 -1.59
C THR A 43 -3.40 29.15 -1.56
N THR A 44 -3.99 28.20 -2.27
CA THR A 44 -3.41 26.86 -2.45
C THR A 44 -2.31 26.94 -3.50
N VAL A 45 -1.08 26.55 -3.14
CA VAL A 45 0.10 26.65 -4.01
C VAL A 45 0.35 25.37 -4.79
N LEU A 46 0.16 24.22 -4.14
CA LEU A 46 0.40 22.91 -4.73
C LEU A 46 -0.48 21.87 -4.05
N ARG A 47 -0.96 20.89 -4.83
CA ARG A 47 -1.56 19.66 -4.32
C ARG A 47 -0.75 18.49 -4.85
N VAL A 48 -0.27 17.64 -3.93
CA VAL A 48 0.44 16.39 -4.27
C VAL A 48 -0.45 15.20 -3.96
N VAL A 49 -0.22 14.11 -4.69
CA VAL A 49 -0.94 12.85 -4.53
C VAL A 49 0.09 11.75 -4.34
N ALA A 50 -0.12 10.92 -3.32
CA ALA A 50 0.61 9.69 -3.11
C ALA A 50 -0.35 8.51 -3.26
N LEU A 51 0.10 7.46 -3.93
CA LEU A 51 -0.68 6.26 -4.23
C LEU A 51 -0.02 5.07 -3.53
N ASP A 52 -0.82 4.37 -2.73
CA ASP A 52 -0.50 3.06 -2.16
C ASP A 52 -0.97 1.99 -3.16
N ARG A 53 -0.15 0.95 -3.37
CA ARG A 53 -0.41 -0.13 -4.33
C ARG A 53 -0.89 -1.42 -3.67
N ASP A 54 -1.00 -1.47 -2.34
CA ASP A 54 -1.40 -2.64 -1.52
C ASP A 54 -2.92 -2.93 -1.58
N LEU A 55 -3.54 -2.85 -2.76
CA LEU A 55 -4.97 -3.18 -2.93
C LEU A 55 -5.31 -4.64 -2.59
#